data_AF-A0A450XRY1-F1
#
_entry.id   AF-A0A450XRY1-F1
#
_cell.length_a   1.000
_cell.length_b   1.000
_cell.length_c   1.000
_cell.angle_alpha   90.00
_cell.angle_beta   90.00
_cell.angle_gamma   90.00
#
_symmetry.space_group_name_H-M   'P 1'
#
loop_
_entity.id
_entity.type
_entity.pdbx_description
1 polymer ?
#
loop_
_entity_poly.entity_id
_entity_poly.type
_entity_poly.pdbx_seq_one_letter_code
_entity_poly.pdbx_strand_id
1 'polypeptide(L)' 'YDLIVSSWAKNWERLTAYFDYPPEIRRIIYTTNLLAGFNRQLRKVTKNRSVFPNDQALQKLL' A
#
# COMPACT_ATOMS: atom_id res chain seq x y z
N TYR A 1 4.88 -16.62 -14.91
CA TYR A 1 4.70 -16.79 -13.45
C TYR A 1 6.02 -16.70 -12.70
N ASP A 2 7.15 -17.01 -13.32
CA ASP A 2 8.49 -17.05 -12.72
C ASP A 2 8.92 -15.75 -12.02
N LEU A 3 8.55 -14.58 -12.56
CA LEU A 3 8.84 -13.29 -11.93
C LEU A 3 8.11 -13.12 -10.59
N ILE A 4 6.88 -13.63 -10.48
CA ILE A 4 6.10 -13.58 -9.25
C ILE A 4 6.74 -14.51 -8.23
N VAL A 5 7.00 -15.77 -8.60
CA VAL A 5 7.62 -16.76 -7.70
C VAL A 5 8.99 -16.28 -7.22
N SER A 6 9.82 -15.74 -8.11
CA SER A 6 11.12 -15.17 -7.77
C SER A 6 11.00 -14.00 -6.80
N SER A 7 10.00 -13.13 -6.96
CA SER A 7 9.74 -12.02 -6.05
C SER A 7 9.31 -12.51 -4.66
N TRP A 8 8.44 -13.53 -4.60
CA TRP A 8 8.03 -14.14 -3.33
C TRP A 8 9.21 -14.79 -2.60
N ALA A 9 10.03 -15.57 -3.32
CA ALA A 9 11.22 -16.19 -2.76
C ALA A 9 12.23 -15.14 -2.24
N LYS A 10 12.46 -14.08 -3.01
CA LYS A 10 13.37 -12.98 -2.62
C LYS A 10 12.91 -12.24 -1.37
N ASN A 11 11.60 -12.08 -1.19
CA ASN A 11 11.02 -11.33 -0.06
C ASN A 11 10.52 -12.24 1.08
N TRP A 12 10.81 -13.54 1.02
CA TRP A 12 10.21 -14.55 1.89
C TRP A 12 10.35 -14.21 3.37
N GLU A 13 11.56 -13.85 3.82
CA GLU A 13 11.84 -13.49 5.22
C GLU A 13 10.94 -12.35 5.76
N ARG A 14 10.64 -11.36 4.92
CA ARG A 14 9.76 -10.24 5.31
C ARG A 14 8.30 -10.65 5.29
N LEU A 15 7.92 -11.51 4.35
CA LEU A 15 6.54 -11.97 4.21
C LEU A 15 6.15 -12.95 5.33
N THR A 16 7.08 -13.78 5.80
CA THR A 16 6.82 -14.74 6.88
C THR A 16 6.55 -14.07 8.22
N ALA A 17 7.04 -12.85 8.46
CA ALA A 17 6.72 -12.07 9.66
C ALA A 17 5.20 -11.84 9.85
N TYR A 18 4.40 -11.96 8.79
CA TYR A 18 2.95 -11.97 8.88
C TYR A 18 2.41 -13.03 9.85
N PHE A 19 3.05 -14.20 9.91
CA PHE A 19 2.58 -15.32 10.72
C PHE A 19 2.85 -15.15 12.22
N ASP A 20 3.79 -14.27 12.57
CA ASP A 20 4.12 -13.94 13.97
C ASP A 20 3.02 -13.11 14.64
N TYR A 21 2.17 -12.44 13.86
CA TYR A 21 1.07 -11.64 14.39
C TYR A 21 -0.12 -12.51 14.87
N PRO A 22 -0.89 -12.06 15.88
CA PRO A 22 -2.15 -12.67 16.27
C PRO A 22 -3.20 -12.69 15.13
N PRO A 23 -4.20 -13.60 15.18
CA PRO A 23 -5.26 -13.71 14.18
C PRO A 23 -6.01 -12.40 13.89
N GLU A 24 -6.21 -11.56 14.91
CA GLU A 24 -6.91 -10.28 14.81
C GLU A 24 -6.15 -9.29 13.94
N ILE A 25 -4.82 -9.24 14.10
CA ILE A 25 -3.93 -8.37 13.32
C ILE A 25 -3.77 -8.91 11.90
N ARG A 26 -3.58 -10.24 11.76
CA ARG A 26 -3.57 -10.90 10.45
C ARG A 26 -4.82 -10.57 9.65
N ARG A 27 -5.98 -10.52 10.31
CA ARG A 27 -7.24 -10.11 9.68
C ARG A 27 -7.16 -8.73 9.06
N ILE A 28 -6.66 -7.77 9.82
CA ILE A 28 -6.50 -6.40 9.36
C ILE A 28 -5.51 -6.32 8.19
N ILE A 29 -4.39 -7.04 8.26
CA ILE A 29 -3.34 -7.05 7.23
C ILE A 29 -3.87 -7.66 5.91
N TYR A 30 -4.56 -8.81 5.95
CA TYR A 30 -5.07 -9.43 4.72
C TYR A 30 -6.22 -8.61 4.10
N THR A 31 -6.96 -7.86 4.92
CA THR A 31 -8.01 -6.98 4.40
C THR A 31 -7.41 -5.76 3.71
N THR A 32 -7.27 -5.84 2.39
CA THR A 32 -6.77 -4.73 1.56
C THR A 32 -7.76 -3.57 1.44
N ASN A 33 -9.00 -3.72 1.90
CA ASN A 33 -10.08 -2.73 1.76
C ASN A 33 -9.71 -1.33 2.29
N LEU A 34 -9.02 -1.26 3.43
CA LEU A 34 -8.62 0.02 4.02
C LEU A 34 -7.57 0.72 3.14
N LEU A 35 -6.49 0.02 2.80
CA LEU A 35 -5.40 0.54 1.99
C LEU A 35 -5.86 0.86 0.56
N ALA A 36 -6.70 0.00 -0.04
CA ALA A 36 -7.30 0.22 -1.35
C ALA A 36 -8.26 1.41 -1.35
N GLY A 37 -9.06 1.56 -0.30
CA GLY A 37 -9.94 2.71 -0.09
C GLY A 37 -9.17 4.02 0.04
N PHE A 38 -8.10 4.03 0.85
CA PHE A 38 -7.20 5.16 0.98
C PHE A 38 -6.53 5.53 -0.35
N ASN A 39 -5.92 4.56 -1.03
CA ASN A 39 -5.32 4.78 -2.35
C ASN A 39 -6.34 5.27 -3.39
N ARG A 40 -7.60 4.82 -3.31
CA ARG A 40 -8.69 5.33 -4.16
C ARG A 40 -9.02 6.79 -3.85
N GLN A 41 -9.07 7.19 -2.58
CA GLN A 41 -9.28 8.58 -2.19
C GLN A 41 -8.13 9.47 -2.67
N LEU A 42 -6.88 9.03 -2.46
CA LEU A 42 -5.70 9.75 -2.94
C LEU A 42 -5.77 9.98 -4.46
N ARG A 43 -6.01 8.91 -5.23
CA ARG A 43 -6.18 9.02 -6.69
C ARG A 43 -7.32 9.96 -7.09
N LYS A 44 -8.40 10.01 -6.31
CA LYS A 44 -9.54 10.92 -6.57
C LYS A 44 -9.12 12.37 -6.40
N VAL A 45 -8.39 12.69 -5.33
CA VAL A 45 -7.96 14.07 -5.01
C VAL A 45 -6.86 14.54 -5.96
N THR A 46 -5.96 13.65 -6.38
CA THR A 46 -4.86 13.99 -7.30
C THR A 46 -5.23 13.92 -8.79
N LYS A 47 -6.38 13.32 -9.15
CA LYS A 47 -6.80 13.12 -10.56
C LYS A 47 -6.74 14.40 -11.41
N ASN A 48 -7.11 15.53 -10.83
CA ASN A 48 -7.24 16.80 -11.55
C ASN A 48 -6.00 17.71 -11.40
N ARG A 49 -4.98 17.29 -10.63
CA ARG A 49 -3.75 18.06 -10.39
C ARG A 49 -2.54 17.15 -10.55
N SER A 50 -2.02 17.07 -11.77
CA SER A 50 -0.85 16.27 -12.12
C SER A 50 0.49 16.97 -11.83
N VAL A 51 0.49 18.30 -11.71
CA VAL A 51 1.69 19.11 -11.46
C VAL A 51 1.47 19.96 -10.22
N PHE A 52 2.41 19.87 -9.29
CA PHE A 52 2.45 20.71 -8.09
C PHE A 52 3.66 21.64 -8.19
N PRO A 53 3.51 22.94 -7.87
CA PRO A 53 4.60 23.91 -7.99
C PRO A 53 5.68 23.74 -6.92
N ASN A 54 5.38 23.08 -5.79
CA ASN A 54 6.33 22.72 -4.73
C ASN A 54 5.74 21.64 -3.81
N ASP A 55 6.57 21.05 -2.96
CA ASP A 55 6.17 19.99 -2.02
C ASP A 55 5.13 20.45 -0.99
N GLN A 56 5.17 21.72 -0.58
CA GLN A 56 4.18 22.27 0.35
C GLN A 56 2.78 22.31 -0.25
N ALA A 57 2.65 22.57 -1.55
CA ALA A 57 1.37 22.56 -2.26
C ALA A 57 0.78 21.15 -2.36
N LEU A 58 1.63 20.12 -2.45
CA LEU A 58 1.22 18.73 -2.39
C LEU A 58 0.77 18.34 -0.98
N GLN A 59 1.53 18.69 0.05
CA GLN A 59 1.17 18.39 1.44
C GLN A 59 -0.15 19.04 1.88
N LYS A 60 -0.46 20.25 1.41
CA LYS A 60 -1.76 20.90 1.71
C LYS A 60 -2.97 20.19 1.07
N LEU A 61 -2.74 19.34 0.07
CA LEU A 61 -3.77 18.64 -0.66
C LEU A 61 -4.04 17.23 -0.10
N LEU A 62 -3.03 16.63 0.54
CA LEU A 62 -3.07 15.30 1.17
C LEU A 62 -3.57 15.40 2.61
#